data_AF-A0A8J1MTP1-F1
#
_entry.id   AF-A0A8J1MTP1-F1
#
_cell.length_a   1.000
_cell.length_b   1.000
_cell.length_c   1.000
_cell.angle_alpha   90.00
_cell.angle_beta   90.00
_cell.angle_gamma   90.00
#
_symmetry.space_group_name_H-M   'P 1'
#
loop_
_entity.id
_entity.type
_entity.pdbx_description
1 polymer ?
#
loop_
_entity_poly.entity_id
_entity_poly.type
_entity_poly.pdbx_seq_one_letter_code
_entity_poly.pdbx_strand_id
1 'polypeptide(L)'
;MLLHALILGSLESLSLCPMRKLRDSTFLPPVLKAPYLAWQEALRIFGIKPFLISPHTPLWGNSHLPHFRNLLDFIYWPNLQIKCLRDLLDQGTLLTLPKLQERYPNRPIDPFRYMQLQHAFRGQFGGCNPIYHKFAVTNVLHSPDSQKLVSVLYKSLLEAKPSPFQLAFAKWQLILPSITDDMWEEATDRMYYYLISTRDRLISFKILHLYYYSPKRLNRIFPNKSPLCPRCSCPSADFLHVLWVCPKVQNFWSRVVQCLSDYLDLPQVISPEACILGVVDDLVPQKYTRILYRTLLFYARKAIIQHWLQPVPPSFDHWVNLVNRMLPMIKITYEARGMPDKFVKIWEKWLDAFPLQHDG
;
A
#
# COMPACT_ATOMS: atom_id res chain seq x y z
N MET A 1 -40.80 -9.73 -19.15
CA MET A 1 -40.24 -10.52 -20.26
C MET A 1 -39.31 -9.59 -21.04
N LEU A 2 -38.01 -9.59 -20.75
CA LEU A 2 -36.98 -10.58 -21.13
C LEU A 2 -36.31 -10.18 -22.46
N LEU A 3 -34.98 -10.15 -22.43
CA LEU A 3 -34.01 -9.88 -23.50
C LEU A 3 -33.92 -8.42 -23.97
N HIS A 4 -32.78 -7.76 -24.18
CA HIS A 4 -31.34 -7.95 -23.93
C HIS A 4 -30.75 -6.52 -24.09
N ALA A 5 -29.58 -6.15 -23.55
CA ALA A 5 -28.33 -6.90 -23.58
C ALA A 5 -27.70 -7.11 -22.20
N LEU A 6 -27.89 -8.32 -21.71
CA LEU A 6 -26.95 -9.07 -20.90
C LEU A 6 -25.84 -9.65 -21.81
N ILE A 7 -24.58 -9.40 -21.43
CA ILE A 7 -23.35 -10.16 -21.71
C ILE A 7 -22.71 -10.06 -23.13
N LEU A 8 -21.36 -9.90 -23.07
CA LEU A 8 -20.31 -10.09 -24.09
C LEU A 8 -20.09 -8.87 -24.99
N GLY A 9 -18.95 -8.18 -24.95
CA GLY A 9 -17.60 -8.72 -24.86
C GLY A 9 -16.78 -8.27 -26.07
N SER A 10 -16.96 -7.04 -26.55
CA SER A 10 -16.05 -6.37 -27.48
C SER A 10 -16.34 -4.88 -27.46
N LEU A 11 -15.30 -4.07 -27.71
CA LEU A 11 -15.39 -2.61 -27.78
C LEU A 11 -16.35 -2.14 -28.90
N GLU A 12 -16.64 -3.01 -29.87
CA GLU A 12 -17.53 -2.79 -31.02
C GLU A 12 -19.02 -2.79 -30.63
N SER A 13 -19.42 -3.47 -29.55
CA SER A 13 -20.82 -3.48 -29.13
C SER A 13 -21.26 -2.12 -28.56
N LEU A 14 -20.34 -1.41 -27.89
CA LEU A 14 -20.56 -0.05 -27.39
C LEU A 14 -20.63 0.98 -28.54
N SER A 15 -19.98 0.70 -29.67
CA SER A 15 -20.02 1.57 -30.86
C SER A 15 -21.30 1.39 -31.69
N LEU A 16 -22.23 0.51 -31.29
CA LEU A 16 -23.51 0.33 -31.99
C LEU A 16 -24.75 0.71 -31.16
N CYS A 17 -24.59 1.08 -29.88
CA CYS A 17 -25.72 1.53 -29.06
C CYS A 17 -26.31 2.86 -29.58
N PRO A 18 -27.58 2.89 -30.03
CA PRO A 18 -28.27 4.14 -30.29
C PRO A 18 -28.68 4.72 -28.94
N MET A 19 -28.05 5.84 -28.56
CA MET A 19 -28.36 6.60 -27.34
C MET A 19 -29.84 7.04 -27.37
N ARG A 20 -30.76 6.20 -26.85
CA ARG A 20 -32.18 6.54 -26.74
C ARG A 20 -32.51 6.95 -25.30
N LYS A 21 -32.78 8.26 -25.17
CA LYS A 21 -33.34 9.02 -24.05
C LYS A 21 -32.49 9.04 -22.77
N LEU A 22 -32.18 10.27 -22.32
CA LEU A 22 -31.72 10.58 -20.97
C LEU A 22 -32.71 9.99 -19.96
N ARG A 23 -32.31 8.95 -19.23
CA ARG A 23 -32.93 8.62 -17.94
C ARG A 23 -32.04 9.18 -16.84
N ASP A 24 -32.67 9.76 -15.83
CA ASP A 24 -32.01 10.34 -14.68
C ASP A 24 -31.02 9.37 -14.04
N SER A 25 -29.87 9.90 -13.65
CA SER A 25 -28.70 9.23 -13.09
C SER A 25 -28.92 8.59 -11.71
N THR A 26 -30.17 8.45 -11.26
CA THR A 26 -30.50 8.00 -9.90
C THR A 26 -30.39 6.48 -9.73
N PHE A 27 -30.44 5.69 -10.81
CA PHE A 27 -30.35 4.23 -10.73
C PHE A 27 -29.35 3.65 -11.74
N LEU A 28 -28.11 3.44 -11.28
CA LEU A 28 -27.16 2.53 -11.93
C LEU A 28 -27.70 1.08 -11.83
N PRO A 29 -27.77 0.33 -12.94
CA PRO A 29 -28.11 -1.09 -12.90
C PRO A 29 -27.20 -1.85 -11.93
N PRO A 30 -27.70 -2.86 -11.20
CA PRO A 30 -26.90 -3.62 -10.23
C PRO A 30 -25.57 -4.16 -10.80
N VAL A 31 -25.57 -4.54 -12.09
CA VAL A 31 -24.40 -5.06 -12.81
C VAL A 31 -23.33 -3.99 -13.05
N LEU A 32 -23.72 -2.73 -13.24
CA LEU A 32 -22.78 -1.61 -13.47
C LEU A 32 -22.34 -0.94 -12.16
N LYS A 33 -23.06 -1.19 -11.06
CA LYS A 33 -22.73 -0.64 -9.75
C LYS A 33 -21.34 -1.10 -9.26
N ALA A 34 -21.04 -2.40 -9.37
CA ALA A 34 -19.76 -2.93 -8.90
C ALA A 34 -18.54 -2.43 -9.71
N PRO A 35 -18.55 -2.47 -11.06
CA PRO A 35 -17.48 -1.87 -11.87
C PRO A 35 -17.32 -0.36 -11.63
N TYR A 36 -18.43 0.37 -11.45
CA TYR A 36 -18.39 1.81 -11.16
C TYR A 36 -17.73 2.11 -9.82
N LEU A 37 -18.11 1.40 -8.75
CA LEU A 37 -17.49 1.55 -7.43
C LEU A 37 -16.00 1.15 -7.45
N ALA A 38 -15.66 0.06 -8.14
CA ALA A 38 -14.27 -0.36 -8.31
C ALA A 38 -13.45 0.69 -9.08
N TRP A 39 -14.03 1.31 -10.11
CA TRP A 39 -13.39 2.40 -10.84
C TRP A 39 -13.19 3.64 -9.98
N GLN A 40 -14.21 4.05 -9.20
CA GLN A 40 -14.08 5.16 -8.26
C GLN A 40 -12.97 4.93 -7.23
N GLU A 41 -12.88 3.71 -6.70
CA GLU A 41 -11.83 3.34 -5.75
C GLU A 41 -10.45 3.33 -6.41
N ALA A 42 -10.34 2.85 -7.66
CA ALA A 42 -9.11 2.97 -8.43
C ALA A 42 -8.70 4.45 -8.58
N LEU A 43 -9.61 5.33 -9.01
CA LEU A 43 -9.33 6.77 -9.12
C LEU A 43 -8.85 7.38 -7.80
N ARG A 44 -9.44 6.96 -6.67
CA ARG A 44 -9.02 7.36 -5.34
C ARG A 44 -7.60 6.91 -5.01
N ILE A 45 -7.23 5.67 -5.35
CA ILE A 45 -5.87 5.14 -5.17
C ILE A 45 -4.86 5.96 -5.96
N PHE A 46 -5.19 6.37 -7.19
CA PHE A 46 -4.33 7.23 -8.00
C PHE A 46 -4.36 8.72 -7.62
N GLY A 47 -5.12 9.11 -6.58
CA GLY A 47 -5.23 10.51 -6.13
C GLY A 47 -5.97 11.42 -7.11
N ILE A 48 -6.73 10.86 -8.05
CA ILE A 48 -7.45 11.62 -9.08
C ILE A 48 -8.83 12.01 -8.54
N LYS A 49 -9.11 13.31 -8.52
CA LYS A 49 -10.43 13.83 -8.14
C LYS A 49 -11.47 13.47 -9.20
N PRO A 50 -12.72 13.14 -8.80
CA PRO A 50 -13.78 12.78 -9.74
C PRO A 50 -14.17 13.97 -10.63
N PHE A 51 -13.63 13.97 -11.84
CA PHE A 51 -14.20 14.32 -13.14
C PHE A 51 -13.07 14.12 -14.14
N LEU A 52 -13.07 13.00 -14.84
CA LEU A 52 -12.03 12.66 -15.81
C LEU A 52 -12.55 12.90 -17.21
N ILE A 53 -11.96 13.89 -17.89
CA ILE A 53 -12.10 14.01 -19.33
C ILE A 53 -11.06 13.09 -19.95
N SER A 54 -11.53 11.94 -20.43
CA SER A 54 -10.74 11.03 -21.25
C SER A 54 -11.08 11.26 -22.72
N PRO A 55 -10.19 10.89 -23.66
CA PRO A 55 -10.51 10.88 -25.08
C PRO A 55 -11.76 10.04 -25.42
N HIS A 56 -12.11 9.07 -24.57
CA HIS A 56 -13.24 8.17 -24.75
C HIS A 56 -14.52 8.66 -24.05
N THR A 57 -14.51 9.85 -23.43
CA THR A 57 -15.68 10.38 -22.74
C THR A 57 -16.82 10.60 -23.75
N PRO A 58 -18.04 10.07 -23.47
CA PRO A 58 -19.18 10.24 -24.35
C PRO A 58 -19.63 11.70 -24.35
N LEU A 59 -19.87 12.22 -25.56
CA LEU A 59 -20.29 13.61 -25.78
C LEU A 59 -21.77 13.83 -25.45
N TRP A 60 -22.60 12.87 -25.86
CA TRP A 60 -24.05 13.00 -25.90
C TRP A 60 -24.69 12.50 -24.60
N GLY A 61 -25.64 13.25 -24.05
CA GLY A 61 -26.39 12.85 -22.84
C GLY A 61 -25.58 12.84 -21.54
N ASN A 62 -24.35 13.37 -21.56
CA ASN A 62 -23.46 13.39 -20.40
C ASN A 62 -23.79 14.58 -19.47
N SER A 63 -24.18 14.31 -18.21
CA SER A 63 -24.46 15.35 -17.21
C SER A 63 -23.25 16.22 -16.90
N HIS A 64 -22.06 15.69 -17.16
CA HIS A 64 -20.77 16.33 -16.95
C HIS A 64 -20.38 17.28 -18.11
N LEU A 65 -21.12 17.27 -19.22
CA LEU A 65 -20.93 18.15 -20.38
C LEU A 65 -22.21 18.96 -20.66
N PRO A 66 -22.54 19.97 -19.84
CA PRO A 66 -23.80 20.71 -19.93
C PRO A 66 -24.00 21.39 -21.29
N HIS A 67 -22.95 21.91 -21.91
CA HIS A 67 -23.06 22.58 -23.22
C HIS A 67 -23.39 21.61 -24.37
N PHE A 68 -22.92 20.37 -24.30
CA PHE A 68 -23.26 19.32 -25.27
C PHE A 68 -24.63 18.70 -25.00
N ARG A 69 -25.09 18.72 -23.74
CA ARG A 69 -26.43 18.28 -23.34
C ARG A 69 -27.53 19.23 -23.83
N ASN A 70 -27.23 20.47 -24.17
CA ASN A 70 -28.23 21.42 -24.67
C ASN A 70 -28.46 21.32 -26.19
N LEU A 71 -27.72 20.45 -26.90
CA LEU A 71 -27.91 20.23 -28.33
C LEU A 71 -29.12 19.33 -28.57
N LEU A 72 -30.11 19.81 -29.33
CA LEU A 72 -31.42 19.20 -29.50
C LEU A 72 -31.41 17.87 -30.31
N ASP A 73 -30.36 17.62 -31.08
CA ASP A 73 -30.27 16.48 -32.02
C ASP A 73 -29.32 15.37 -31.57
N PHE A 74 -29.67 14.69 -30.48
CA PHE A 74 -28.90 13.57 -29.93
C PHE A 74 -28.79 12.33 -30.83
N ILE A 75 -29.57 12.26 -31.91
CA ILE A 75 -29.61 11.11 -32.83
C ILE A 75 -28.69 11.34 -34.03
N TYR A 76 -28.51 12.60 -34.44
CA TYR A 76 -27.78 12.95 -35.66
C TYR A 76 -26.29 12.58 -35.58
N TRP A 77 -25.61 13.00 -34.51
CA TRP A 77 -24.17 12.80 -34.37
C TRP A 77 -23.75 11.34 -34.11
N PRO A 78 -24.44 10.56 -33.25
CA PRO A 78 -24.14 9.13 -33.10
C PRO A 78 -24.36 8.32 -34.38
N ASN A 79 -25.34 8.72 -35.22
CA ASN A 79 -25.56 8.10 -36.52
C ASN A 79 -24.36 8.33 -37.43
N LEU A 80 -23.71 9.50 -37.36
CA LEU A 80 -22.47 9.83 -38.07
C LEU A 80 -21.21 9.18 -37.47
N GLN A 81 -21.35 8.26 -36.50
CA GLN A 81 -20.25 7.62 -35.75
C GLN A 81 -19.42 8.57 -34.88
N ILE A 82 -19.90 9.79 -34.63
CA ILE A 82 -19.25 10.76 -33.73
C ILE A 82 -19.82 10.55 -32.33
N LYS A 83 -19.10 9.84 -31.46
CA LYS A 83 -19.62 9.37 -30.16
C LYS A 83 -18.79 9.86 -28.98
N CYS A 84 -17.47 9.92 -29.15
CA CYS A 84 -16.52 10.27 -28.12
C CYS A 84 -15.75 11.55 -28.47
N LEU A 85 -15.16 12.20 -27.45
CA LEU A 85 -14.31 13.38 -27.64
C LEU A 85 -13.17 13.15 -28.64
N ARG A 86 -12.57 11.94 -28.68
CA ARG A 86 -11.52 11.57 -29.64
C ARG A 86 -11.94 11.66 -31.11
N ASP A 87 -13.24 11.57 -31.39
CA ASP A 87 -13.76 11.57 -32.76
C ASP A 87 -13.84 12.99 -33.32
N LEU A 88 -13.86 14.00 -32.43
CA LEU A 88 -13.90 15.42 -32.76
C LEU A 88 -12.55 16.12 -32.65
N LEU A 89 -11.55 15.46 -32.05
CA LEU A 89 -10.31 16.09 -31.63
C LEU A 89 -9.12 15.45 -32.34
N ASP A 90 -8.28 16.29 -32.95
CA ASP A 90 -6.96 15.92 -33.44
C ASP A 90 -5.91 16.67 -32.61
N GLN A 91 -5.06 15.91 -31.91
CA GLN A 91 -4.02 16.42 -31.01
C GLN A 91 -4.51 17.48 -29.99
N GLY A 92 -5.79 17.43 -29.59
CA GLY A 92 -6.40 18.36 -28.64
C GLY A 92 -7.13 19.54 -29.28
N THR A 93 -7.06 19.72 -30.59
CA THR A 93 -7.79 20.76 -31.33
C THR A 93 -9.05 20.21 -32.00
N LEU A 94 -10.13 21.00 -32.02
CA LEU A 94 -11.37 20.65 -32.73
C LEU A 94 -11.08 20.56 -34.24
N LEU A 95 -11.42 19.43 -34.85
CA LEU A 95 -11.32 19.24 -36.30
C LEU A 95 -12.16 20.29 -37.03
N THR A 96 -11.57 20.97 -38.02
CA THR A 96 -12.30 21.87 -38.92
C THR A 96 -13.29 21.08 -39.78
N LEU A 97 -14.40 21.73 -40.18
CA LEU A 97 -15.43 21.13 -41.04
C LEU A 97 -14.87 20.36 -42.26
N PRO A 98 -13.91 20.88 -43.06
CA PRO A 98 -13.33 20.14 -44.17
C PRO A 98 -12.58 18.87 -43.73
N LYS A 99 -11.79 18.93 -42.65
CA LYS A 99 -11.08 17.74 -42.12
C LYS A 99 -12.04 16.69 -41.55
N LEU A 100 -13.17 17.13 -41.00
CA LEU A 100 -14.20 16.25 -40.48
C LEU A 100 -14.98 15.58 -41.63
N GLN A 101 -15.20 16.29 -42.74
CA GLN A 101 -15.75 15.73 -43.98
C GLN A 101 -14.80 14.75 -44.66
N GLU A 102 -13.49 15.02 -44.68
CA GLU A 102 -12.46 14.09 -45.18
C GLU A 102 -12.40 12.79 -44.35
N ARG A 103 -12.56 12.90 -43.03
CA ARG A 103 -12.55 11.75 -42.11
C ARG A 103 -13.83 10.89 -42.19
N TYR A 104 -14.94 11.49 -42.60
CA TYR A 104 -16.23 10.82 -42.78
C TYR A 104 -16.80 11.10 -44.18
N PRO A 105 -16.16 10.59 -45.25
CA PRO A 105 -16.45 10.99 -46.63
C PRO A 105 -17.85 10.59 -47.11
N ASN A 106 -18.45 9.59 -46.49
CA ASN A 106 -19.72 9.01 -46.93
C ASN A 106 -20.97 9.71 -46.38
N ARG A 107 -20.83 10.81 -45.62
CA ARG A 107 -21.98 11.45 -44.95
C ARG A 107 -21.84 12.98 -44.92
N PRO A 108 -22.72 13.74 -45.61
CA PRO A 108 -22.66 15.19 -45.62
C PRO A 108 -23.00 15.75 -44.24
N ILE A 109 -22.14 16.62 -43.72
CA ILE A 109 -22.31 17.25 -42.42
C ILE A 109 -22.77 18.68 -42.66
N ASP A 110 -23.97 18.99 -42.17
CA ASP A 110 -24.56 20.33 -42.22
C ASP A 110 -23.64 21.36 -41.52
N PRO A 111 -23.19 22.42 -42.23
CA PRO A 111 -22.35 23.47 -41.67
C PRO A 111 -22.95 24.16 -40.45
N PHE A 112 -24.28 24.32 -40.40
CA PHE A 112 -24.95 24.95 -39.27
C PHE A 112 -24.83 24.11 -38.00
N ARG A 113 -24.96 22.79 -38.13
CA ARG A 113 -24.82 21.84 -37.01
C ARG A 113 -23.39 21.81 -36.50
N TYR A 114 -22.40 21.87 -37.40
CA TYR A 114 -21.01 21.98 -37.00
C TYR A 114 -20.73 23.29 -36.23
N MET A 115 -21.32 24.42 -36.63
CA MET A 115 -21.20 25.68 -35.88
C MET A 115 -21.81 25.58 -34.48
N GLN A 116 -22.95 24.89 -34.32
CA GLN A 116 -23.54 24.61 -32.99
C GLN A 116 -22.61 23.75 -32.12
N LEU A 117 -21.99 22.73 -32.70
CA LEU A 117 -21.02 21.87 -32.02
C LEU A 117 -19.76 22.67 -31.62
N GLN A 118 -19.27 23.54 -32.50
CA GLN A 118 -18.14 24.42 -32.23
C GLN A 118 -18.47 25.43 -31.11
N HIS A 119 -19.69 25.98 -31.10
CA HIS A 119 -20.16 26.84 -30.03
C HIS A 119 -20.24 26.09 -28.69
N ALA A 120 -20.80 24.88 -28.67
CA ALA A 120 -20.86 24.03 -27.47
C ALA A 120 -19.46 23.67 -26.95
N PHE A 121 -18.52 23.35 -27.85
CA PHE A 121 -17.13 23.08 -27.51
C PHE A 121 -16.43 24.31 -26.92
N ARG A 122 -16.61 25.50 -27.53
CA ARG A 122 -16.06 26.75 -27.01
C ARG A 122 -16.67 27.15 -25.67
N GLY A 123 -17.97 26.93 -25.48
CA GLY A 123 -18.64 27.15 -24.20
C GLY A 123 -18.12 26.23 -23.09
N GLN A 124 -17.83 24.97 -23.42
CA GLN A 124 -17.37 23.97 -22.45
C GLN A 124 -15.87 24.09 -22.11
N PHE A 125 -15.03 24.42 -23.10
CA PHE A 125 -13.57 24.37 -22.99
C PHE A 125 -12.87 25.73 -23.16
N GLY A 126 -13.62 26.82 -23.28
CA GLY A 126 -13.09 28.19 -23.36
C GLY A 126 -12.20 28.47 -24.58
N GLY A 127 -12.18 27.58 -25.58
CA GLY A 127 -11.27 27.66 -26.73
C GLY A 127 -9.88 27.04 -26.51
N CYS A 128 -9.62 26.45 -25.34
CA CYS A 128 -8.37 25.75 -25.05
C CYS A 128 -8.51 24.23 -25.25
N ASN A 129 -7.40 23.58 -25.61
CA ASN A 129 -7.32 22.12 -25.74
C ASN A 129 -7.78 21.46 -24.42
N PRO A 130 -8.69 20.48 -24.45
CA PRO A 130 -9.05 19.75 -23.25
C PRO A 130 -7.80 19.09 -22.68
N ILE A 131 -7.49 19.39 -21.42
CA ILE A 131 -6.40 18.73 -20.70
C ILE A 131 -6.84 17.30 -20.47
N TYR A 132 -6.34 16.38 -21.30
CA TYR A 132 -6.56 14.96 -21.10
C TYR A 132 -5.69 14.50 -19.92
N HIS A 133 -6.32 13.92 -18.91
CA HIS A 133 -5.58 13.10 -17.98
C HIS A 133 -5.20 11.80 -18.70
N LYS A 134 -3.94 11.72 -19.14
CA LYS A 134 -3.36 10.48 -19.66
C LYS A 134 -3.18 9.52 -18.49
N PHE A 135 -4.16 8.65 -18.31
CA PHE A 135 -4.12 7.63 -17.29
C PHE A 135 -3.49 6.37 -17.88
N ALA A 136 -2.35 5.92 -17.33
CA ALA A 136 -1.66 4.72 -17.83
C ALA A 136 -2.60 3.50 -17.88
N VAL A 137 -3.50 3.39 -16.89
CA VAL A 137 -4.51 2.33 -16.82
C VAL A 137 -5.59 2.46 -17.90
N THR A 138 -6.00 3.66 -18.35
CA THR A 138 -6.93 3.74 -19.51
C THR A 138 -6.26 3.25 -20.78
N ASN A 139 -4.96 3.50 -20.96
CA ASN A 139 -4.23 3.00 -22.13
C ASN A 139 -4.15 1.47 -22.11
N VAL A 140 -3.93 0.87 -20.94
CA VAL A 140 -3.93 -0.60 -20.76
C VAL A 140 -5.31 -1.19 -21.04
N LEU A 141 -6.39 -0.55 -20.59
CA LEU A 141 -7.78 -1.00 -20.81
C LEU A 141 -8.22 -0.91 -22.28
N HIS A 142 -7.61 -0.03 -23.07
CA HIS A 142 -7.92 0.18 -24.48
C HIS A 142 -6.92 -0.48 -25.44
N SER A 143 -5.90 -1.18 -24.92
CA SER A 143 -4.93 -1.90 -25.75
C SER A 143 -5.58 -3.15 -26.37
N PRO A 144 -5.51 -3.34 -27.71
CA PRO A 144 -6.15 -4.45 -28.41
C PRO A 144 -5.56 -5.81 -28.01
N ASP A 145 -4.27 -5.84 -27.68
CA ASP A 145 -3.56 -7.03 -27.20
C ASP A 145 -3.08 -6.79 -25.76
N SER A 146 -3.83 -7.30 -24.79
CA SER A 146 -3.45 -7.21 -23.37
C SER A 146 -3.44 -8.59 -22.73
N GLN A 147 -2.39 -9.36 -23.02
CA GLN A 147 -2.11 -10.56 -22.23
C GLN A 147 -1.91 -10.15 -20.76
N LYS A 148 -2.54 -10.87 -19.84
CA LYS A 148 -2.44 -10.65 -18.38
C LYS A 148 -2.93 -9.26 -17.92
N LEU A 149 -3.95 -8.69 -18.56
CA LEU A 149 -4.55 -7.39 -18.19
C LEU A 149 -4.81 -7.24 -16.69
N VAL A 150 -5.35 -8.26 -16.03
CA VAL A 150 -5.57 -8.25 -14.57
C VAL A 150 -4.27 -8.06 -13.79
N SER A 151 -3.20 -8.76 -14.17
CA SER A 151 -1.89 -8.64 -13.51
C SER A 151 -1.25 -7.27 -13.74
N VAL A 152 -1.40 -6.70 -14.95
CA VAL A 152 -0.91 -5.35 -15.26
C VAL A 152 -1.65 -4.32 -14.43
N LEU A 153 -2.98 -4.36 -14.42
CA LEU A 153 -3.81 -3.46 -13.62
C LEU A 153 -3.51 -3.60 -12.12
N TYR A 154 -3.35 -4.82 -11.63
CA TYR A 154 -3.02 -5.07 -10.23
C TYR A 154 -1.66 -4.48 -9.85
N LYS A 155 -0.63 -4.67 -10.69
CA LYS A 155 0.69 -4.06 -10.47
C LYS A 155 0.62 -2.54 -10.47
N SER A 156 -0.04 -1.94 -11.47
CA SER A 156 -0.21 -0.47 -11.52
C SER A 156 -0.97 0.09 -10.32
N LEU A 157 -1.99 -0.64 -9.82
CA LEU A 157 -2.72 -0.25 -8.61
C LEU A 157 -1.86 -0.39 -7.35
N LEU A 158 -1.04 -1.43 -7.26
CA LEU A 158 -0.11 -1.60 -6.15
C LEU A 158 0.97 -0.53 -6.12
N GLU A 159 1.56 -0.21 -7.27
CA GLU A 159 2.58 0.84 -7.43
C GLU A 159 2.03 2.23 -7.11
N ALA A 160 0.77 2.50 -7.49
CA ALA A 160 0.11 3.76 -7.18
C ALA A 160 -0.32 3.88 -5.72
N LYS A 161 -0.48 2.77 -5.00
CA LYS A 161 -0.86 2.78 -3.61
C LYS A 161 0.34 3.25 -2.76
N PRO A 162 0.18 4.24 -1.88
CA PRO A 162 1.23 4.56 -0.92
C PRO A 162 1.61 3.32 -0.12
N SER A 163 2.92 3.10 0.09
CA SER A 163 3.37 1.95 0.88
C SER A 163 2.64 1.96 2.23
N PRO A 164 2.10 0.80 2.68
CA PRO A 164 1.33 0.74 3.92
C PRO A 164 2.13 1.23 5.13
N PHE A 165 3.45 1.23 5.01
CA PHE A 165 4.40 1.65 6.03
C PHE A 165 4.81 3.13 5.94
N GLN A 166 4.38 3.92 4.94
CA GLN A 166 4.81 5.32 4.79
C GLN A 166 4.50 6.19 6.02
N LEU A 167 3.30 6.03 6.59
CA LEU A 167 2.93 6.76 7.81
C LEU A 167 3.75 6.32 9.03
N ALA A 168 4.13 5.04 9.08
CA ALA A 168 5.01 4.54 10.12
C ALA A 168 6.43 5.09 9.92
N PHE A 169 6.92 5.09 8.68
CA PHE A 169 8.24 5.62 8.31
C PHE A 169 8.39 7.08 8.71
N ALA A 170 7.45 7.94 8.33
CA ALA A 170 7.48 9.36 8.68
C ALA A 170 7.51 9.57 10.20
N LYS A 171 6.81 8.73 10.99
CA LYS A 171 6.87 8.79 12.45
C LYS A 171 8.21 8.32 12.99
N TRP A 172 8.80 7.28 12.41
CA TRP A 172 10.10 6.78 12.80
C TRP A 172 11.22 7.75 12.46
N GLN A 173 11.19 8.43 11.31
CA GLN A 173 12.14 9.49 10.97
C GLN A 173 12.13 10.65 11.97
N LEU A 174 10.97 10.99 12.52
CA LEU A 174 10.87 11.99 13.60
C LEU A 174 11.47 11.52 14.93
N ILE A 175 11.45 10.21 15.20
CA ILE A 175 11.95 9.62 16.44
C ILE A 175 13.45 9.30 16.34
N LEU A 176 13.90 8.86 15.16
CA LEU A 176 15.26 8.44 14.83
C LEU A 176 15.64 9.09 13.48
N PRO A 177 16.29 10.28 13.51
CA PRO A 177 16.68 11.01 12.30
C PRO A 177 17.73 10.30 11.43
N SER A 178 18.39 9.28 11.96
CA SER A 178 19.42 8.46 11.30
C SER A 178 18.87 7.40 10.34
N ILE A 179 17.56 7.13 10.34
CA ILE A 179 16.98 6.08 9.49
C ILE A 179 16.95 6.54 8.03
N THR A 180 17.63 5.77 7.17
CA THR A 180 17.56 5.92 5.71
C THR A 180 16.43 5.07 5.11
N ASP A 181 16.09 5.33 3.85
CA ASP A 181 15.09 4.54 3.11
C ASP A 181 15.51 3.06 3.02
N ASP A 182 16.79 2.78 2.76
CA ASP A 182 17.33 1.41 2.65
C ASP A 182 17.16 0.63 3.96
N MET A 183 17.44 1.28 5.10
CA MET A 183 17.26 0.68 6.43
C MET A 183 15.78 0.37 6.70
N TRP A 184 14.88 1.23 6.22
CA TRP A 184 13.45 1.03 6.39
C TRP A 184 12.90 -0.10 5.51
N GLU A 185 13.36 -0.19 4.27
CA GLU A 185 13.05 -1.31 3.37
C GLU A 185 13.50 -2.62 4.00
N GLU A 186 14.72 -2.68 4.53
CA GLU A 186 15.24 -3.85 5.24
C GLU A 186 14.34 -4.25 6.42
N ALA A 187 13.94 -3.29 7.25
CA ALA A 187 13.11 -3.53 8.42
C ALA A 187 11.69 -4.01 8.06
N THR A 188 11.12 -3.53 6.96
CA THR A 188 9.73 -3.79 6.58
C THR A 188 9.55 -5.03 5.71
N ASP A 189 10.34 -5.18 4.65
CA ASP A 189 10.22 -6.31 3.72
C ASP A 189 10.56 -7.63 4.40
N ARG A 190 11.53 -7.60 5.31
CA ARG A 190 12.07 -8.82 5.93
C ARG A 190 11.40 -9.18 7.26
N MET A 191 10.47 -8.35 7.74
CA MET A 191 9.86 -8.48 9.07
C MET A 191 9.23 -9.87 9.31
N TYR A 192 8.59 -10.44 8.29
CA TYR A 192 7.82 -11.68 8.42
C TYR A 192 8.64 -12.95 8.14
N TYR A 193 9.84 -12.84 7.57
CA TYR A 193 10.59 -14.00 7.06
C TYR A 193 11.29 -14.79 8.15
N TYR A 194 11.71 -14.14 9.24
CA TYR A 194 12.45 -14.80 10.33
C TYR A 194 11.54 -15.27 11.48
N LEU A 195 10.29 -14.83 11.53
CA LEU A 195 9.33 -15.23 12.57
C LEU A 195 8.35 -16.29 12.07
N ILE A 196 8.23 -17.37 12.85
CA ILE A 196 7.32 -18.48 12.54
C ILE A 196 5.91 -18.24 13.08
N SER A 197 5.79 -17.80 14.33
CA SER A 197 4.49 -17.61 14.98
C SER A 197 3.77 -16.35 14.48
N THR A 198 2.49 -16.49 14.13
CA THR A 198 1.61 -15.35 13.80
C THR A 198 1.50 -14.36 14.95
N ARG A 199 1.52 -14.84 16.20
CA ARG A 199 1.49 -13.97 17.39
C ARG A 199 2.74 -13.09 17.46
N ASP A 200 3.89 -13.65 17.12
CA ASP A 200 5.17 -12.92 17.13
C ASP A 200 5.24 -11.92 15.98
N ARG A 201 4.76 -12.29 14.80
CA ARG A 201 4.59 -11.35 13.66
C ARG A 201 3.70 -10.18 14.04
N LEU A 202 2.60 -10.41 14.75
CA LEU A 202 1.71 -9.35 15.22
C LEU A 202 2.39 -8.42 16.23
N ILE A 203 3.23 -8.95 17.14
CA ILE A 203 3.99 -8.14 18.08
C ILE A 203 4.97 -7.23 17.33
N SER A 204 5.72 -7.79 16.36
CA SER A 204 6.64 -7.01 15.54
C SER A 204 5.90 -5.92 14.75
N PHE A 205 4.73 -6.25 14.19
CA PHE A 205 3.87 -5.29 13.48
C PHE A 205 3.45 -4.13 14.38
N LYS A 206 3.03 -4.43 15.61
CA LYS A 206 2.63 -3.44 16.62
C LYS A 206 3.79 -2.54 17.05
N ILE A 207 5.02 -3.07 17.12
CA ILE A 207 6.22 -2.27 17.41
C ILE A 207 6.48 -1.29 16.25
N LEU A 208 6.51 -1.79 15.01
CA LEU A 208 6.74 -0.97 13.81
C LEU A 208 5.70 0.15 13.66
N HIS A 209 4.45 -0.10 14.01
CA HIS A 209 3.38 0.91 13.92
C HIS A 209 3.24 1.79 15.17
N LEU A 210 4.16 1.68 16.15
CA LEU A 210 4.12 2.45 17.40
C LEU A 210 2.77 2.29 18.14
N TYR A 211 2.24 1.07 18.14
CA TYR A 211 0.89 0.79 18.64
C TYR A 211 0.79 0.88 20.16
N TYR A 212 1.85 0.51 20.89
CA TYR A 212 1.83 0.54 22.36
C TYR A 212 1.85 1.98 22.89
N TYR A 213 0.96 2.28 23.83
CA TYR A 213 0.90 3.60 24.46
C TYR A 213 2.03 3.77 25.48
N SER A 214 2.78 4.87 25.36
CA SER A 214 3.79 5.30 26.33
C SER A 214 3.14 5.98 27.55
N PRO A 215 3.82 6.10 28.71
CA PRO A 215 3.30 6.81 29.88
C PRO A 215 2.88 8.23 29.57
N LYS A 216 3.68 8.99 28.80
CA LYS A 216 3.35 10.35 28.37
C LYS A 216 2.06 10.40 27.56
N ARG A 217 1.88 9.45 26.62
CA ARG A 217 0.66 9.37 25.80
C ARG A 217 -0.54 8.92 26.62
N LEU A 218 -0.35 8.01 27.58
CA LEU A 218 -1.40 7.57 28.50
C LEU A 218 -1.86 8.68 29.44
N ASN A 219 -0.93 9.47 30.00
CA ASN A 219 -1.27 10.61 30.85
C ASN A 219 -2.08 11.68 30.07
N ARG A 220 -1.72 11.94 28.81
CA ARG A 220 -2.49 12.85 27.93
C ARG A 220 -3.93 12.38 27.69
N ILE A 221 -4.17 11.07 27.63
CA ILE A 221 -5.52 10.49 27.45
C ILE A 221 -6.25 10.39 28.79
N PHE A 222 -5.54 9.99 29.84
CA PHE A 222 -6.03 9.76 31.19
C PHE A 222 -5.18 10.54 32.19
N PRO A 223 -5.58 11.77 32.58
CA PRO A 223 -4.79 12.63 33.46
C PRO A 223 -4.42 12.00 34.81
N ASN A 224 -5.20 11.02 35.27
CA ASN A 224 -4.99 10.30 36.53
C ASN A 224 -3.79 9.34 36.52
N LYS A 225 -3.20 9.05 35.34
CA LYS A 225 -2.02 8.16 35.22
C LYS A 225 -0.73 8.98 35.27
N SER A 226 0.28 8.49 35.97
CA SER A 226 1.59 9.16 36.02
C SER A 226 2.23 9.26 34.61
N PRO A 227 2.75 10.44 34.21
CA PRO A 227 3.51 10.59 32.96
C PRO A 227 4.94 10.05 33.07
N LEU A 228 5.39 9.69 34.29
CA LEU A 228 6.76 9.26 34.54
C LEU A 228 7.01 7.82 34.08
N CYS A 229 8.25 7.54 33.69
CA CYS A 229 8.68 6.18 33.40
C CYS A 229 8.63 5.33 34.68
N PRO A 230 7.95 4.17 34.69
CA PRO A 230 7.83 3.34 35.89
C PRO A 230 9.16 2.72 36.35
N ARG A 231 10.20 2.75 35.51
CA ARG A 231 11.50 2.10 35.77
C ARG A 231 12.58 3.07 36.24
N CYS A 232 12.53 4.32 35.78
CA CYS A 232 13.58 5.32 36.07
C CYS A 232 13.01 6.69 36.46
N SER A 233 11.68 6.80 36.59
CA SER A 233 10.97 8.02 36.98
C SER A 233 11.17 9.23 36.05
N CYS A 234 11.70 9.02 34.84
CA CYS A 234 11.93 10.07 33.86
C CYS A 234 10.60 10.68 33.35
N PRO A 235 10.45 12.02 33.29
CA PRO A 235 9.22 12.68 32.83
C PRO A 235 9.01 12.65 31.32
N SER A 236 10.08 12.48 30.52
CA SER A 236 10.02 12.34 29.06
C SER A 236 9.87 10.87 28.64
N ALA A 237 8.92 10.16 29.26
CA ALA A 237 8.65 8.75 28.99
C ALA A 237 7.85 8.55 27.68
N ASP A 238 8.49 8.88 26.56
CA ASP A 238 8.00 8.61 25.21
C ASP A 238 8.22 7.15 24.79
N PHE A 239 7.66 6.74 23.65
CA PHE A 239 7.76 5.36 23.17
C PHE A 239 9.21 4.88 23.06
N LEU A 240 10.08 5.70 22.44
CA LEU A 240 11.51 5.42 22.33
C LEU A 240 12.17 5.31 23.71
N HIS A 241 11.73 6.09 24.70
CA HIS A 241 12.28 5.99 26.03
C HIS A 241 12.01 4.64 26.68
N VAL A 242 10.76 4.15 26.61
CA VAL A 242 10.38 2.87 27.24
C VAL A 242 11.02 1.68 26.54
N LEU A 243 11.31 1.78 25.24
CA LEU A 243 11.87 0.71 24.42
C LEU A 243 13.40 0.73 24.33
N TRP A 244 14.01 1.92 24.44
CA TRP A 244 15.43 2.14 24.19
C TRP A 244 16.07 3.06 25.24
N VAL A 245 15.73 4.36 25.32
CA VAL A 245 16.52 5.37 26.08
C VAL A 245 16.60 5.10 27.59
N CYS A 246 15.60 4.43 28.17
CA CYS A 246 15.58 4.17 29.61
C CYS A 246 16.86 3.43 30.07
N PRO A 247 17.62 3.94 31.07
CA PRO A 247 18.89 3.33 31.50
C PRO A 247 18.76 1.86 31.91
N LYS A 248 17.64 1.49 32.54
CA LYS A 248 17.36 0.11 32.93
C LYS A 248 17.15 -0.81 31.72
N VAL A 249 16.61 -0.28 30.63
CA VAL A 249 16.41 -1.00 29.36
C VAL A 249 17.70 -1.04 28.54
N GLN A 250 18.48 0.05 28.56
CA GLN A 250 19.83 0.06 27.99
C GLN A 250 20.71 -1.03 28.58
N ASN A 251 20.73 -1.18 29.92
CA ASN A 251 21.49 -2.26 30.56
C ASN A 251 21.06 -3.66 30.09
N PHE A 252 19.76 -3.87 29.86
CA PHE A 252 19.26 -5.12 29.28
C PHE A 252 19.75 -5.31 27.84
N TRP A 253 19.65 -4.27 27.00
CA TRP A 253 20.15 -4.30 25.63
C TRP A 253 21.65 -4.59 25.56
N SER A 254 22.46 -3.94 26.39
CA SER A 254 23.90 -4.17 26.43
C SER A 254 24.23 -5.61 26.75
N ARG A 255 23.55 -6.24 27.72
CA ARG A 255 23.75 -7.66 28.05
C ARG A 255 23.36 -8.59 26.91
N VAL A 256 22.24 -8.31 26.23
CA VAL A 256 21.78 -9.11 25.09
C VAL A 256 22.77 -8.98 23.93
N VAL A 257 23.13 -7.75 23.52
CA VAL A 257 24.04 -7.53 22.39
C VAL A 257 25.44 -8.04 22.69
N GLN A 258 25.94 -7.87 23.91
CA GLN A 258 27.21 -8.45 24.34
C GLN A 258 27.18 -9.97 24.21
N CYS A 259 26.16 -10.63 24.76
CA CYS A 259 26.00 -12.07 24.61
C CYS A 259 26.00 -12.49 23.13
N LEU A 260 25.25 -11.79 22.26
CA LEU A 260 25.19 -12.12 20.84
C LEU A 260 26.51 -11.85 20.11
N SER A 261 27.24 -10.81 20.50
CA SER A 261 28.55 -10.43 19.96
C SER A 261 29.59 -11.49 20.28
N ASP A 262 29.71 -11.87 21.55
CA ASP A 262 30.64 -12.90 22.04
C ASP A 262 30.33 -14.29 21.46
N TYR A 263 29.04 -14.59 21.32
CA TYR A 263 28.57 -15.91 20.88
C TYR A 263 28.59 -16.12 19.36
N LEU A 264 28.47 -15.05 18.56
CA LEU A 264 28.48 -15.12 17.09
C LEU A 264 29.76 -14.56 16.45
N ASP A 265 30.73 -14.14 17.25
CA ASP A 265 31.95 -13.45 16.82
C ASP A 265 31.64 -12.24 15.91
N LEU A 266 30.64 -11.44 16.32
CA LEU A 266 30.17 -10.27 15.58
C LEU A 266 30.58 -8.97 16.28
N PRO A 267 30.73 -7.84 15.57
CA PRO A 267 31.02 -6.57 16.21
C PRO A 267 29.88 -6.14 17.14
N GLN A 268 30.23 -5.63 18.32
CA GLN A 268 29.26 -5.16 19.31
C GLN A 268 28.66 -3.82 18.87
N VAL A 269 27.58 -3.86 18.09
CA VAL A 269 26.87 -2.66 17.63
C VAL A 269 25.55 -2.49 18.39
N ILE A 270 25.54 -1.57 19.35
CA ILE A 270 24.37 -1.21 20.14
C ILE A 270 23.77 0.06 19.54
N SER A 271 22.92 -0.13 18.52
CA SER A 271 22.19 0.97 17.89
C SER A 271 20.67 0.75 17.97
N PRO A 272 19.86 1.83 18.05
CA PRO A 272 18.41 1.71 18.07
C PRO A 272 17.87 1.09 16.77
N GLU A 273 18.50 1.32 15.63
CA GLU A 273 18.10 0.76 14.35
C GLU A 273 18.28 -0.76 14.31
N ALA A 274 19.42 -1.25 14.82
CA ALA A 274 19.66 -2.68 14.93
C ALA A 274 18.73 -3.32 15.98
N CYS A 275 18.67 -2.76 17.18
CA CYS A 275 17.96 -3.39 18.31
C CYS A 275 16.43 -3.30 18.19
N ILE A 276 15.91 -2.17 17.72
CA ILE A 276 14.46 -1.92 17.64
C ILE A 276 13.90 -2.36 16.29
N LEU A 277 14.52 -1.93 15.19
CA LEU A 277 14.01 -2.19 13.85
C LEU A 277 14.54 -3.50 13.26
N GLY A 278 15.67 -4.01 13.74
CA GLY A 278 16.27 -5.25 13.25
C GLY A 278 17.09 -5.06 11.97
N VAL A 279 17.62 -3.85 11.76
CA VAL A 279 18.49 -3.47 10.65
C VAL A 279 19.91 -3.95 10.94
N VAL A 280 20.31 -5.02 10.26
CA VAL A 280 21.52 -5.81 10.57
C VAL A 280 22.19 -6.37 9.32
N ASP A 281 21.74 -6.02 8.10
CA ASP A 281 22.28 -6.59 6.86
C ASP A 281 23.78 -6.34 6.72
N ASP A 282 24.25 -5.14 7.09
CA ASP A 282 25.68 -4.78 7.09
C ASP A 282 26.48 -5.44 8.23
N LEU A 283 25.80 -5.75 9.34
CA LEU A 283 26.41 -6.34 10.53
C LEU A 283 26.66 -7.84 10.40
N VAL A 284 25.74 -8.54 9.72
CA VAL A 284 25.74 -10.00 9.69
C VAL A 284 25.70 -10.50 8.24
N PRO A 285 26.85 -10.80 7.61
CA PRO A 285 26.88 -11.18 6.20
C PRO A 285 26.25 -12.56 5.95
N GLN A 286 26.42 -13.51 6.88
CA GLN A 286 25.96 -14.87 6.70
C GLN A 286 24.44 -15.00 6.90
N LYS A 287 23.75 -15.56 5.88
CA LYS A 287 22.29 -15.65 5.83
C LYS A 287 21.64 -16.33 7.05
N TYR A 288 22.15 -17.49 7.48
CA TYR A 288 21.55 -18.24 8.60
C TYR A 288 21.79 -17.56 9.93
N THR A 289 23.01 -17.09 10.16
CA THR A 289 23.40 -16.27 11.32
C THR A 289 22.56 -15.01 11.42
N ARG A 290 22.27 -14.35 10.28
CA ARG A 290 21.40 -13.18 10.21
C ARG A 290 19.97 -13.48 10.65
N ILE A 291 19.42 -14.63 10.22
CA ILE A 291 18.08 -15.07 10.65
C ILE A 291 18.07 -15.32 12.16
N LEU A 292 19.08 -16.02 12.69
CA LEU A 292 19.22 -16.25 14.13
C LEU A 292 19.29 -14.93 14.90
N TYR A 293 20.23 -14.04 14.53
CA TYR A 293 20.46 -12.75 15.17
C TYR A 293 19.18 -11.89 15.22
N ARG A 294 18.48 -11.74 14.08
CA ARG A 294 17.21 -11.01 14.03
C ARG A 294 16.13 -11.62 14.92
N THR A 295 16.07 -12.95 14.97
CA THR A 295 15.11 -13.68 15.80
C THR A 295 15.39 -13.46 17.29
N LEU A 296 16.66 -13.53 17.70
CA LEU A 296 17.10 -13.29 19.07
C LEU A 296 16.84 -11.83 19.50
N LEU A 297 17.14 -10.85 18.65
CA LEU A 297 16.79 -9.44 18.87
C LEU A 297 15.27 -9.23 18.94
N PHE A 298 14.48 -9.95 18.13
CA PHE A 298 13.03 -9.90 18.25
C PHE A 298 12.54 -10.40 19.61
N TYR A 299 13.11 -11.50 20.11
CA TYR A 299 12.72 -12.00 21.43
C TYR A 299 13.13 -11.05 22.57
N ALA A 300 14.23 -10.30 22.40
CA ALA A 300 14.59 -9.21 23.32
C ALA A 300 13.54 -8.09 23.31
N ARG A 301 13.10 -7.64 22.12
CA ARG A 301 11.98 -6.68 21.97
C ARG A 301 10.71 -7.20 22.62
N LYS A 302 10.36 -8.46 22.36
CA LYS A 302 9.18 -9.12 22.94
C LYS A 302 9.26 -9.17 24.46
N ALA A 303 10.42 -9.45 25.05
CA ALA A 303 10.61 -9.43 26.49
C ALA A 303 10.31 -8.04 27.10
N ILE A 304 10.79 -6.96 26.44
CA ILE A 304 10.51 -5.58 26.86
C ILE A 304 9.02 -5.24 26.75
N ILE A 305 8.37 -5.69 25.67
CA ILE A 305 6.91 -5.51 25.48
C ILE A 305 6.09 -6.32 26.48
N GLN A 306 6.52 -7.53 26.88
CA GLN A 306 5.83 -8.29 27.93
C GLN A 306 5.91 -7.60 29.29
N HIS A 307 6.99 -6.89 29.55
CA HIS A 307 7.18 -6.05 30.74
C HIS A 307 6.80 -4.58 30.49
N TRP A 308 5.93 -4.30 29.50
CA TRP A 308 5.58 -2.93 29.12
C TRP A 308 4.94 -2.20 30.30
N LEU A 309 5.52 -1.05 30.66
CA LEU A 309 5.14 -0.22 31.82
C LEU A 309 5.26 -0.90 33.20
N GLN A 310 5.87 -2.07 33.28
CA GLN A 310 6.22 -2.66 34.57
C GLN A 310 7.46 -1.96 35.16
N PRO A 311 7.54 -1.83 36.51
CA PRO A 311 8.65 -1.15 37.18
C PRO A 311 9.97 -1.91 37.04
N VAL A 312 9.91 -3.24 36.92
CA VAL A 312 11.08 -4.09 36.73
C VAL A 312 11.28 -4.35 35.23
N PRO A 313 12.49 -4.10 34.67
CA PRO A 313 12.80 -4.46 33.29
C PRO A 313 12.91 -5.99 33.13
N PRO A 314 12.82 -6.54 31.92
CA PRO A 314 13.06 -7.96 31.70
C PRO A 314 14.48 -8.34 32.14
N SER A 315 14.62 -9.51 32.79
CA SER A 315 15.93 -10.10 33.07
C SER A 315 16.50 -10.78 31.84
N PHE A 316 17.83 -10.98 31.85
CA PHE A 316 18.52 -11.75 30.81
C PHE A 316 18.01 -13.19 30.75
N ASP A 317 17.82 -13.84 31.91
CA ASP A 317 17.32 -15.22 31.97
C ASP A 317 15.89 -15.34 31.44
N HIS A 318 15.04 -14.33 31.68
CA HIS A 318 13.70 -14.29 31.08
C HIS A 318 13.75 -14.28 29.56
N TRP A 319 14.69 -13.53 28.97
CA TRP A 319 14.89 -13.51 27.52
C TRP A 319 15.34 -14.86 26.99
N VAL A 320 16.34 -15.50 27.61
CA VAL A 320 16.81 -16.85 27.22
C VAL A 320 15.68 -17.87 27.31
N ASN A 321 14.93 -17.88 28.42
CA ASN A 321 13.79 -18.78 28.61
C ASN A 321 12.69 -18.56 27.57
N LEU A 322 12.46 -17.31 27.17
CA LEU A 322 11.47 -16.96 26.16
C LEU A 322 11.87 -17.51 24.78
N VAL A 323 13.15 -17.44 24.42
CA VAL A 323 13.69 -18.06 23.20
C VAL A 323 13.53 -19.58 23.27
N ASN A 324 14.03 -20.19 24.35
CA ASN A 324 14.06 -21.65 24.52
C ASN A 324 12.67 -22.29 24.50
N ARG A 325 11.67 -21.65 25.11
CA ARG A 325 10.28 -22.13 25.06
C ARG A 325 9.70 -22.19 23.65
N MET A 326 10.20 -21.36 22.73
CA MET A 326 9.71 -21.31 21.35
C MET A 326 10.46 -22.30 20.43
N LEU A 327 11.63 -22.80 20.82
CA LEU A 327 12.46 -23.69 20.01
C LEU A 327 11.75 -24.98 19.59
N PRO A 328 11.02 -25.71 20.45
CA PRO A 328 10.31 -26.92 20.03
C PRO A 328 9.30 -26.66 18.90
N MET A 329 8.53 -25.58 19.03
CA MET A 329 7.55 -25.18 18.00
C MET A 329 8.25 -24.77 16.69
N ILE A 330 9.39 -24.09 16.78
CA ILE A 330 10.20 -23.72 15.61
C ILE A 330 10.72 -24.99 14.92
N LYS A 331 11.26 -25.95 15.69
CA LYS A 331 11.78 -27.23 15.19
C LYS A 331 10.70 -28.02 14.43
N ILE A 332 9.55 -28.27 15.06
CA ILE A 332 8.41 -28.97 14.43
C ILE A 332 7.97 -28.26 13.14
N THR A 333 7.99 -26.93 13.12
CA THR A 333 7.60 -26.18 11.91
C THR A 333 8.59 -26.36 10.76
N TYR A 334 9.90 -26.46 11.03
CA TYR A 334 10.90 -26.75 10.00
C TYR A 334 10.83 -28.19 9.50
N GLU A 335 10.56 -29.15 10.40
CA GLU A 335 10.32 -30.56 10.06
C GLU A 335 9.09 -30.72 9.17
N ALA A 336 7.97 -30.09 9.53
CA ALA A 336 6.73 -30.11 8.74
C ALA A 336 6.88 -29.47 7.35
N ARG A 337 7.86 -28.58 7.17
CA ARG A 337 8.20 -27.98 5.86
C ARG A 337 9.20 -28.81 5.05
N GLY A 338 9.62 -29.97 5.55
CA GLY A 338 10.63 -30.81 4.90
C GLY A 338 12.03 -30.18 4.87
N MET A 339 12.33 -29.26 5.79
CA MET A 339 13.63 -28.58 5.87
C MET A 339 14.28 -28.68 7.26
N PRO A 340 14.49 -29.89 7.82
CA PRO A 340 15.10 -30.06 9.14
C PRO A 340 16.54 -29.52 9.20
N ASP A 341 17.34 -29.71 8.16
CA ASP A 341 18.73 -29.23 8.09
C ASP A 341 18.85 -27.72 8.26
N LYS A 342 17.82 -26.99 7.83
CA LYS A 342 17.77 -25.54 7.92
C LYS A 342 17.59 -25.07 9.36
N PHE A 343 16.89 -25.85 10.19
CA PHE A 343 16.79 -25.59 11.62
C PHE A 343 18.15 -25.74 12.29
N VAL A 344 18.84 -26.85 12.03
CA VAL A 344 20.18 -27.13 12.58
C VAL A 344 21.14 -26.01 12.21
N LYS A 345 21.27 -25.68 10.91
CA LYS A 345 22.15 -24.59 10.43
C LYS A 345 21.90 -23.21 11.06
N ILE A 346 20.67 -22.96 11.57
CA ILE A 346 20.32 -21.68 12.20
C ILE A 346 20.51 -21.75 13.72
N TRP A 347 20.15 -22.85 14.37
CA TRP A 347 19.99 -22.94 15.82
C TRP A 347 20.99 -23.83 16.54
N GLU A 348 21.79 -24.63 15.83
CA GLU A 348 22.79 -25.56 16.40
C GLU A 348 23.68 -24.87 17.42
N LYS A 349 24.37 -23.81 17.00
CA LYS A 349 25.21 -23.03 17.90
C LYS A 349 24.45 -22.58 19.17
N TRP A 350 23.14 -22.26 19.08
CA TRP A 350 22.40 -21.66 20.21
C TRP A 350 22.03 -22.73 21.22
N LEU A 351 21.69 -23.91 20.71
CA LEU A 351 21.43 -25.09 21.52
C LEU A 351 22.69 -25.56 22.25
N ASP A 352 23.88 -25.41 21.65
CA ASP A 352 25.15 -25.73 22.30
C ASP A 352 25.43 -24.80 23.49
N ALA A 353 25.15 -23.51 23.35
CA ALA A 353 25.37 -22.51 24.40
C ALA A 353 24.26 -22.47 25.47
N PHE A 354 23.02 -22.72 25.08
CA PHE A 354 21.83 -22.66 25.94
C PHE A 354 20.97 -23.91 25.77
N PRO A 355 21.39 -25.06 26.33
CA PRO A 355 20.66 -26.30 26.20
C PRO A 355 19.25 -26.16 26.77
N LEU A 356 18.29 -26.81 26.11
CA LEU A 356 16.92 -26.90 26.60
C LEU A 356 16.97 -27.62 27.95
N GLN A 357 16.54 -26.93 29.01
CA GLN A 357 16.27 -27.61 30.27
C GLN A 357 15.17 -28.63 29.98
N HIS A 358 15.51 -29.92 30.07
CA HIS A 358 14.51 -30.96 30.11
C HIS A 358 13.76 -30.80 31.42
N ASP A 359 12.58 -30.19 31.37
CA ASP A 359 11.60 -30.31 32.45
C ASP A 359 11.34 -31.81 32.63
N GLY A 360 11.84 -32.35 33.74
CA GLY A 360 11.68 -33.75 34.15
C GLY A 360 10.26 -34.08 34.58
#